data_AF-A0A7X5LPE9-F1
#
_entry.id   AF-A0A7X5LPE9-F1
#
_cell.length_a   1.000
_cell.length_b   1.000
_cell.length_c   1.000
_cell.angle_alpha   90.00
_cell.angle_beta   90.00
_cell.angle_gamma   90.00
#
_symmetry.space_group_name_H-M   'P 1'
#
loop_
_entity.id
_entity.type
_entity.pdbx_description
1 polymer ?
#
loop_
_entity_poly.entity_id
_entity_poly.type
_entity_poly.pdbx_seq_one_letter_code
_entity_poly.pdbx_strand_id
1 'polypeptide(L)'
;MQAMKRSILADIIAIAAIAILVAFTFYWIEARREVIVLCDNFQPGVSKKSVERQLNTAELMLYDTQFVANGSRINAYSPLHMGMMSCRIEFNKQDIVVFSAVE
;
A
#
# COMPACT_ATOMS: atom_id res chain seq x y z
N MET A 1 7.38 48.85 3.96
CA MET A 1 7.99 47.70 3.22
C MET A 1 8.06 46.39 4.02
N GLN A 2 8.26 46.39 5.35
CA GLN A 2 8.29 45.14 6.15
C GLN A 2 6.96 44.36 6.17
N ALA A 3 5.82 45.03 6.27
CA ALA A 3 4.50 44.39 6.27
C ALA A 3 4.17 43.70 4.93
N MET A 4 4.49 44.34 3.81
CA MET A 4 4.28 43.80 2.46
C MET A 4 5.15 42.56 2.18
N LYS A 5 6.41 42.55 2.64
CA LYS A 5 7.28 41.36 2.56
C LYS A 5 6.76 40.18 3.39
N ARG A 6 6.13 40.43 4.55
CA ARG A 6 5.49 39.38 5.37
C ARG A 6 4.25 38.79 4.70
N SER A 7 3.44 39.61 4.01
CA SER A 7 2.27 39.14 3.26
C SER A 7 2.67 38.22 2.11
N ILE A 8 3.68 38.62 1.32
CA ILE A 8 4.18 37.80 0.20
C ILE A 8 4.77 36.48 0.71
N LEU A 9 5.49 36.49 1.84
CA LEU A 9 5.99 35.25 2.45
C LEU A 9 4.86 34.31 2.88
N ALA A 10 3.78 34.86 3.44
CA ALA A 10 2.62 34.07 3.84
C ALA A 10 1.92 33.42 2.64
N ASP A 11 1.78 34.15 1.53
CA ASP A 11 1.18 33.62 0.29
C ASP A 11 2.04 32.50 -0.32
N ILE A 12 3.37 32.65 -0.32
CA ILE A 12 4.29 31.61 -0.79
C ILE A 12 4.19 30.35 0.08
N ILE A 13 4.13 30.51 1.40
CA ILE A 13 3.97 29.38 2.34
C ILE A 13 2.62 28.69 2.11
N ALA A 14 1.55 29.45 1.90
CA ALA A 14 0.23 28.90 1.63
C ALA A 14 0.22 28.07 0.33
N ILE A 15 0.83 28.58 -0.75
CA ILE A 15 0.94 27.85 -2.02
C ILE A 15 1.77 26.59 -1.86
N ALA A 16 2.91 26.66 -1.16
CA ALA A 16 3.75 25.49 -0.89
C ALA A 16 3.02 24.43 -0.06
N ALA A 17 2.26 24.84 0.96
CA ALA A 17 1.45 23.93 1.78
C ALA A 17 0.37 23.23 0.95
N ILE A 18 -0.31 23.97 0.06
CA ILE A 18 -1.32 23.39 -0.85
C ILE A 18 -0.65 22.38 -1.80
N ALA A 19 0.51 22.71 -2.38
CA ALA A 19 1.23 21.80 -3.27
C ALA A 19 1.63 20.50 -2.57
N ILE A 20 2.10 20.57 -1.31
CA ILE A 20 2.42 19.40 -0.49
C ILE A 20 1.17 18.56 -0.22
N LEU A 21 0.05 19.19 0.14
CA LEU A 21 -1.22 18.48 0.38
C LEU A 21 -1.70 17.77 -0.89
N VAL A 22 -1.64 18.43 -2.04
CA VAL A 22 -2.01 17.83 -3.32
C VAL A 22 -1.12 16.63 -3.63
N ALA A 23 0.21 16.78 -3.54
CA ALA A 23 1.14 15.67 -3.75
C ALA A 23 0.82 14.50 -2.81
N PHE A 24 0.61 14.76 -1.52
CA PHE A 24 0.25 13.74 -0.54
C PHE A 24 -1.02 12.98 -0.94
N THR A 25 -2.07 13.69 -1.40
CA THR A 25 -3.30 13.03 -1.86
C THR A 25 -3.09 12.17 -3.09
N PHE A 26 -2.24 12.56 -4.03
CA PHE A 26 -1.92 11.75 -5.21
C PHE A 26 -1.18 10.46 -4.81
N TYR A 27 -0.15 10.57 -3.98
CA TYR A 27 0.56 9.39 -3.45
C TYR A 27 -0.37 8.47 -2.64
N TRP A 28 -1.31 9.05 -1.89
CA TRP A 28 -2.31 8.28 -1.16
C TRP A 28 -3.29 7.53 -2.08
N ILE A 29 -3.69 8.13 -3.21
CA ILE A 29 -4.56 7.45 -4.18
C ILE A 29 -3.80 6.33 -4.90
N GLU A 30 -2.56 6.58 -5.29
CA GLU A 30 -1.75 5.64 -6.07
C GLU A 30 -1.42 4.38 -5.26
N ALA A 31 -0.93 4.54 -4.03
CA ALA A 31 -0.66 3.40 -3.17
C ALA A 31 -1.94 2.61 -2.85
N ARG A 32 -3.13 3.24 -2.87
CA ARG A 32 -4.40 2.54 -2.62
C ARG A 32 -4.77 1.67 -3.81
N ARG A 33 -4.59 2.20 -5.02
CA ARG A 33 -4.77 1.43 -6.26
C ARG A 33 -3.81 0.26 -6.32
N GLU A 34 -2.55 0.45 -5.95
CA GLU A 34 -1.55 -0.61 -5.96
C GLU A 34 -1.95 -1.81 -5.09
N VAL A 35 -2.38 -1.58 -3.85
CA VAL A 35 -2.84 -2.66 -2.94
C VAL A 35 -4.04 -3.41 -3.50
N ILE A 36 -5.04 -2.69 -4.02
CA ILE A 36 -6.27 -3.31 -4.57
C ILE A 36 -5.93 -4.16 -5.80
N VAL A 37 -5.17 -3.60 -6.75
CA VAL A 37 -4.81 -4.28 -8.00
C VAL A 37 -3.93 -5.50 -7.73
N LEU A 38 -2.97 -5.41 -6.80
CA LEU A 38 -2.18 -6.59 -6.43
C LEU A 38 -3.02 -7.66 -5.75
N CYS A 39 -3.96 -7.29 -4.88
CA CYS A 39 -4.79 -8.26 -4.17
C CYS A 39 -5.72 -9.04 -5.11
N ASP A 40 -6.29 -8.36 -6.11
CA ASP A 40 -7.13 -8.97 -7.13
C ASP A 40 -6.37 -9.95 -8.03
N ASN A 41 -5.05 -9.79 -8.18
CA ASN A 41 -4.19 -10.71 -8.94
C ASN A 41 -3.94 -12.05 -8.21
N PHE A 42 -4.16 -12.12 -6.89
CA PHE A 42 -3.93 -13.32 -6.09
C PHE A 42 -5.17 -14.21 -6.00
N GLN A 43 -5.62 -14.71 -7.15
CA GLN A 43 -6.77 -15.61 -7.21
C GLN A 43 -6.47 -17.02 -6.65
N PRO A 44 -7.50 -17.77 -6.22
CA PRO A 44 -7.33 -19.14 -5.78
C PRO A 44 -6.64 -20.00 -6.83
N GLY A 45 -5.66 -20.80 -6.42
CA GLY A 45 -4.85 -21.64 -7.32
C GLY A 45 -3.47 -21.08 -7.67
N VAL A 46 -3.18 -19.81 -7.35
CA VAL A 46 -1.83 -19.23 -7.50
C VAL A 46 -0.89 -19.83 -6.45
N SER A 47 0.36 -20.14 -6.82
CA SER A 47 1.36 -20.65 -5.88
C SER A 47 1.96 -19.52 -5.04
N LYS A 48 2.28 -19.82 -3.77
CA LYS A 48 2.93 -18.89 -2.84
C LYS A 48 4.19 -18.26 -3.40
N LYS A 49 5.04 -19.05 -4.09
CA LYS A 49 6.24 -18.54 -4.75
C LYS A 49 5.94 -17.47 -5.81
N SER A 50 4.83 -17.60 -6.53
CA SER A 50 4.40 -16.60 -7.51
C SER A 50 3.90 -15.32 -6.82
N VAL A 51 3.20 -15.46 -5.68
CA VAL A 51 2.77 -14.33 -4.84
C VAL A 51 3.98 -13.59 -4.29
N GLU A 52 4.90 -14.29 -3.63
CA GLU A 52 6.13 -13.71 -3.06
C GLU A 52 6.97 -13.02 -4.14
N ARG A 53 7.10 -13.60 -5.34
CA ARG A 53 7.81 -12.95 -6.45
C ARG A 53 7.17 -11.62 -6.85
N GLN A 54 5.85 -11.53 -6.90
CA GLN A 54 5.14 -10.29 -7.22
C GLN A 54 5.22 -9.26 -6.08
N LEU A 55 5.15 -9.72 -4.83
CA LEU A 55 5.32 -8.86 -3.67
C LEU A 55 6.75 -8.31 -3.59
N ASN A 56 7.77 -9.10 -3.94
CA ASN A 56 9.16 -8.65 -3.98
C ASN A 56 9.45 -7.64 -5.11
N THR A 57 8.58 -7.53 -6.12
CA THR A 57 8.68 -6.51 -7.17
C THR A 57 7.94 -5.21 -6.84
N ALA A 58 7.11 -5.21 -5.79
CA ALA A 58 6.41 -4.01 -5.35
C ALA A 58 7.37 -3.12 -4.55
N GLU A 59 7.57 -1.86 -4.97
CA GLU A 59 8.50 -0.94 -4.30
C GLU A 59 7.89 -0.23 -3.09
N LEU A 60 6.55 -0.14 -3.02
CA LEU A 60 5.83 0.64 -2.01
C LEU A 60 5.05 -0.23 -1.02
N MET A 61 5.28 -1.54 -1.02
CA MET A 61 4.60 -2.49 -0.17
C MET A 61 5.57 -3.33 0.65
N LEU A 62 5.14 -3.67 1.85
CA LEU A 62 5.79 -4.64 2.71
C LEU A 62 4.83 -5.82 2.91
N TYR A 63 5.36 -6.97 3.28
CA TYR A 63 4.54 -8.11 3.63
C TYR A 63 5.13 -8.91 4.77
N ASP A 64 4.24 -9.45 5.60
CA ASP A 64 4.59 -10.37 6.68
C ASP A 64 3.97 -11.73 6.42
N THR A 65 4.70 -12.80 6.77
CA THR A 65 4.20 -14.17 6.69
C THR A 65 3.93 -14.72 8.08
N GLN A 66 2.73 -15.26 8.27
CA GLN A 66 2.29 -15.92 9.50
C GLN A 66 1.91 -17.37 9.21
N PHE A 67 2.32 -18.29 10.09
CA PHE A 67 1.91 -19.69 10.00
C PHE A 67 0.60 -19.89 10.75
N VAL A 68 -0.38 -20.52 10.11
CA VAL A 68 -1.72 -20.77 10.67
C VAL A 68 -2.03 -22.27 10.60
N ALA A 69 -3.01 -22.75 11.39
CA ALA A 69 -3.30 -24.19 11.48
C ALA A 69 -3.59 -24.88 10.12
N ASN A 70 -4.12 -24.13 9.15
CA ASN A 70 -4.48 -24.63 7.82
C ASN A 70 -3.46 -24.33 6.71
N GLY A 71 -2.27 -23.81 7.05
CA GLY A 71 -1.22 -23.50 6.09
C GLY A 71 -0.44 -22.25 6.49
N SER A 72 -0.43 -21.25 5.63
CA SER A 72 0.21 -19.97 5.92
C SER A 72 -0.66 -18.80 5.46
N ARG A 73 -0.39 -17.62 5.97
CA ARG A 73 -1.05 -16.37 5.60
C ARG A 73 0.03 -15.34 5.32
N ILE A 74 -0.11 -14.59 4.23
CA ILE A 74 0.68 -13.39 3.97
C ILE A 74 -0.22 -12.19 4.15
N ASN A 75 0.27 -11.17 4.86
CA ASN A 75 -0.39 -9.87 4.93
C ASN A 75 0.49 -8.84 4.25
N ALA A 76 0.06 -8.34 3.09
CA ALA A 76 0.76 -7.32 2.34
C ALA A 76 0.13 -5.95 2.63
N TYR A 77 0.92 -4.94 2.97
CA TYR A 77 0.41 -3.61 3.33
C TYR A 77 1.34 -2.51 2.80
N SER A 78 0.78 -1.34 2.52
CA SER A 78 1.59 -0.17 2.14
C SER A 78 1.87 0.71 3.36
N PRO A 79 3.15 0.99 3.70
CA PRO A 79 3.52 1.91 4.78
C PRO A 79 2.98 3.33 4.56
N LEU A 80 2.77 3.73 3.29
CA LEU A 80 2.26 5.05 2.92
C LEU A 80 0.85 5.31 3.45
N HIS A 81 0.06 4.25 3.66
CA HIS A 81 -1.29 4.34 4.24
C HIS A 81 -1.32 4.10 5.75
N MET A 82 -0.16 4.09 6.42
CA MET A 82 -0.05 3.73 7.84
C MET A 82 -0.70 2.38 8.17
N GLY A 83 -0.73 1.44 7.21
CA GLY A 83 -1.37 0.13 7.40
C GLY A 83 -2.91 0.15 7.46
N MET A 84 -3.57 1.25 7.05
CA MET A 84 -5.05 1.32 6.95
C MET A 84 -5.64 0.39 5.88
N MET A 85 -4.81 -0.10 4.96
CA MET A 85 -5.23 -1.03 3.92
C MET A 85 -4.18 -2.11 3.74
N SER A 86 -4.62 -3.35 3.87
CA SER A 86 -3.79 -4.54 3.71
C SER A 86 -4.48 -5.58 2.84
N CYS A 87 -3.71 -6.30 2.04
CA CYS A 87 -4.16 -7.49 1.33
C CYS A 87 -3.78 -8.72 2.15
N ARG A 88 -4.80 -9.39 2.69
CA ARG A 88 -4.65 -10.68 3.35
C ARG A 88 -4.75 -11.79 2.31
N ILE A 89 -3.74 -12.63 2.23
CA ILE A 89 -3.69 -13.80 1.35
C ILE A 89 -3.53 -15.05 2.21
N GLU A 90 -4.45 -16.00 2.06
CA GLU A 90 -4.41 -17.29 2.76
C GLU A 90 -3.95 -18.41 1.83
N PHE A 91 -3.08 -19.25 2.35
CA PHE A 91 -2.52 -20.41 1.68
C PHE A 91 -2.90 -21.68 2.39
N ASN A 92 -3.18 -22.72 1.61
CA ASN A 92 -3.36 -24.07 2.13
C ASN A 92 -2.00 -24.72 2.48
N LYS A 93 -2.04 -25.96 2.96
CA LYS A 93 -0.82 -26.75 3.31
C LYS A 93 0.08 -27.08 2.11
N GLN A 94 -0.40 -26.88 0.88
CA GLN A 94 0.35 -27.10 -0.35
C GLN A 94 0.93 -25.79 -0.91
N ASP A 95 0.89 -24.71 -0.12
CA ASP A 95 1.34 -23.37 -0.51
C ASP A 95 0.61 -22.82 -1.75
N ILE A 96 -0.69 -23.09 -1.84
CA ILE A 96 -1.59 -22.57 -2.88
C ILE A 96 -2.57 -21.58 -2.24
N VAL A 97 -2.77 -20.44 -2.91
CA VAL A 97 -3.77 -19.45 -2.52
C VAL A 97 -5.15 -20.09 -2.49
N VAL A 98 -5.83 -19.98 -1.35
CA VAL A 98 -7.23 -20.36 -1.17
C VAL A 98 -8.15 -19.15 -1.14
N PHE A 99 -7.65 -18.03 -0.63
CA PHE A 99 -8.43 -16.80 -0.48
C PHE A 99 -7.51 -15.58 -0.46
N SER A 100 -7.96 -14.47 -1.06
CA SER A 100 -7.37 -13.15 -0.91
C SER A 100 -8.48 -12.12 -0.64
N ALA A 101 -8.23 -11.17 0.25
CA ALA A 101 -9.15 -10.07 0.52
C ALA A 101 -8.39 -8.82 0.99
N VAL A 102 -8.95 -7.66 0.65
CA VAL A 102 -8.50 -6.38 1.18
C VAL A 102 -9.19 -6.13 2.52
N GLU A 103 -8.40 -5.77 3.53
CA GLU A 103 -8.80 -5.40 4.90
C GLU A 103 -8.35 -3.98 5.24
#